data_AF-A0A5M3XHS2-F1
#
_entry.id   AF-A0A5M3XHS2-F1
#
_cell.length_a   1.000
_cell.length_b   1.000
_cell.length_c   1.000
_cell.angle_alpha   90.00
_cell.angle_beta   90.00
_cell.angle_gamma   90.00
#
_symmetry.space_group_name_H-M   'P 1'
#
loop_
_entity.id
_entity.type
_entity.pdbx_description
1 polymer ?
#
loop_
_entity_poly.entity_id
_entity_poly.type
_entity_poly.pdbx_seq_one_letter_code
_entity_poly.pdbx_strand_id
1 'polypeptide(L)'
;MAELRIAASREGACLIPLDGQAVAEMLEYAAMAEDELAADPDYRAELARWALPGFVRGPVPTGDPPVTRRLGERGRVAAFEPRPQLAVLTTRGDRPVDWLCAGQALERVLLTATAHGLSTSFLNQPLDLRDMRRRSDPRHRRGHPQMIIRLGYGPLVPRAPRRPATDIHHT
;
A
#
# COMPACT_ATOMS: atom_id res chain seq x y z
N MET A 1 1.62 12.47 -11.71
CA MET A 1 2.70 12.14 -10.75
C MET A 1 3.35 13.34 -10.06
N ALA A 2 3.62 14.47 -10.73
CA ALA A 2 4.29 15.62 -10.09
C ALA A 2 3.54 16.15 -8.84
N GLU A 3 2.23 16.37 -8.94
CA GLU A 3 1.43 16.88 -7.81
C GLU A 3 1.38 15.93 -6.62
N LEU A 4 1.31 14.62 -6.86
CA LEU A 4 1.35 13.61 -5.79
C LEU A 4 2.68 13.67 -5.01
N ARG A 5 3.79 13.91 -5.72
CA ARG A 5 5.11 14.06 -5.09
C ARG A 5 5.18 15.34 -4.26
N ILE A 6 4.62 16.44 -4.77
CA ILE A 6 4.50 17.70 -4.03
C ILE A 6 3.65 17.49 -2.77
N ALA A 7 2.53 16.77 -2.88
CA ALA A 7 1.66 16.46 -1.75
C ALA A 7 2.39 15.70 -0.64
N ALA A 8 3.19 14.70 -0.98
CA ALA A 8 4.03 13.98 -0.01
C ALA A 8 5.08 14.89 0.64
N SER A 9 5.76 15.73 -0.16
CA SER A 9 6.85 16.58 0.35
C SER A 9 6.41 17.64 1.35
N ARG A 10 5.12 18.01 1.35
CA ARG A 10 4.57 18.97 2.32
C ARG A 10 4.63 18.44 3.76
N GLU A 11 4.68 17.12 3.93
CA GLU A 11 4.75 16.44 5.23
C GLU A 11 6.14 15.82 5.47
N GLY A 12 7.16 16.23 4.69
CA GLY A 12 8.54 15.75 4.86
C GLY A 12 8.80 14.34 4.33
N ALA A 13 7.88 13.76 3.56
CA ALA A 13 8.04 12.46 2.91
C ALA A 13 8.33 12.59 1.40
N CYS A 14 8.91 11.56 0.81
CA CYS A 14 9.18 11.48 -0.62
C CYS A 14 8.32 10.40 -1.27
N LEU A 15 7.65 10.72 -2.38
CA LEU A 15 6.98 9.72 -3.21
C LEU A 15 7.86 9.41 -4.43
N ILE A 16 8.31 8.16 -4.53
CA ILE A 16 9.26 7.70 -5.55
C ILE A 16 8.52 6.82 -6.55
N PRO A 17 8.22 7.28 -7.78
CA PRO A 17 7.73 6.39 -8.82
C PRO A 17 8.80 5.36 -9.18
N LEU A 18 8.38 4.11 -9.34
CA LEU A 18 9.23 3.03 -9.84
C LEU A 18 9.15 2.97 -11.38
N ASP A 19 10.28 2.63 -12.00
CA ASP A 19 10.34 2.32 -13.43
C ASP A 19 9.97 0.84 -13.69
N GLY A 20 9.91 0.43 -14.95
CA GLY A 20 9.45 -0.93 -15.32
C GLY A 20 10.29 -2.05 -14.68
N GLN A 21 11.60 -1.86 -14.57
CA GLN A 21 12.49 -2.85 -13.96
C GLN A 21 12.30 -2.90 -12.45
N ALA A 22 12.28 -1.75 -11.78
CA ALA A 22 12.05 -1.66 -10.35
C ALA A 22 10.63 -2.13 -9.95
N VAL A 23 9.64 -1.97 -10.83
CA VAL A 23 8.32 -2.57 -10.67
C VAL A 23 8.43 -4.09 -10.66
N ALA A 24 9.03 -4.70 -11.68
CA ALA A 24 9.17 -6.16 -11.76
C ALA A 24 9.87 -6.73 -10.51
N GLU A 25 11.00 -6.15 -10.10
CA GLU A 25 11.73 -6.54 -8.88
C GLU A 25 10.86 -6.42 -7.62
N MET A 26 10.09 -5.34 -7.49
CA MET A 26 9.21 -5.12 -6.34
C MET A 26 8.06 -6.14 -6.30
N LEU A 27 7.52 -6.52 -7.46
CA LEU A 27 6.45 -7.51 -7.55
C LEU A 27 6.93 -8.91 -7.19
N GLU A 28 8.12 -9.29 -7.68
CA GLU A 28 8.76 -10.55 -7.31
C GLU A 28 9.02 -10.60 -5.80
N TYR A 29 9.55 -9.51 -5.23
CA TYR A 29 9.79 -9.44 -3.79
C TYR A 29 8.49 -9.49 -2.98
N ALA A 30 7.42 -8.83 -3.44
CA ALA A 30 6.12 -8.91 -2.80
C ALA A 30 5.50 -10.32 -2.84
N ALA A 31 5.68 -11.06 -3.94
CA ALA A 31 5.24 -12.44 -4.04
C ALA A 31 5.99 -13.35 -3.07
N MET A 32 7.31 -13.23 -3.00
CA MET A 32 8.14 -13.96 -2.03
C MET A 32 7.74 -13.64 -0.58
N ALA A 33 7.52 -12.36 -0.27
CA ALA A 33 7.09 -11.93 1.05
C ALA A 33 5.72 -12.47 1.44
N GLU A 34 4.77 -12.51 0.49
CA GLU A 34 3.45 -13.13 0.71
C GLU A 34 3.58 -14.61 1.05
N ASP A 35 4.42 -15.37 0.33
CA ASP A 35 4.60 -16.80 0.56
C ASP A 35 5.25 -17.08 1.94
N GLU A 36 6.23 -16.26 2.34
CA GLU A 36 6.87 -16.36 3.66
C GLU A 36 5.88 -16.04 4.80
N LEU A 37 5.13 -14.94 4.67
CA LEU A 37 4.13 -14.54 5.67
C LEU A 37 2.96 -15.54 5.75
N ALA A 38 2.61 -16.19 4.63
CA ALA A 38 1.60 -17.25 4.61
C ALA A 38 2.07 -18.53 5.30
N ALA A 39 3.38 -18.75 5.45
CA ALA A 39 3.93 -19.86 6.20
C ALA A 39 3.89 -19.62 7.73
N ASP A 40 3.76 -18.37 8.19
CA ASP A 40 3.69 -17.99 9.61
C ASP A 40 2.25 -18.15 10.16
N PRO A 41 2.00 -19.09 11.10
CA PRO A 41 0.68 -19.31 11.68
C PRO A 41 0.16 -18.12 12.50
N ASP A 42 1.03 -17.40 13.21
CA ASP A 42 0.65 -16.27 14.04
C ASP A 42 0.24 -15.08 13.17
N TYR A 43 0.99 -14.84 12.09
CA TYR A 43 0.63 -13.84 11.09
C TYR A 43 -0.72 -14.14 10.44
N ARG A 44 -0.97 -15.41 10.07
CA ARG A 44 -2.25 -15.83 9.52
C ARG A 44 -3.42 -15.64 10.48
N ALA A 45 -3.22 -15.97 11.75
CA ALA A 45 -4.24 -15.77 12.78
C ALA A 45 -4.58 -14.28 12.95
N GLU A 46 -3.56 -13.41 12.94
CA GLU A 46 -3.76 -11.97 12.97
C GLU A 46 -4.49 -11.47 11.73
N LEU A 47 -4.09 -11.90 10.53
CA LEU A 47 -4.72 -11.50 9.27
C LEU A 47 -6.19 -11.90 9.23
N ALA A 48 -6.54 -13.09 9.71
CA ALA A 48 -7.92 -13.56 9.80
C ALA A 48 -8.76 -12.71 10.75
N ARG A 49 -8.19 -12.28 11.89
CA ARG A 49 -8.86 -11.42 12.87
C ARG A 49 -9.19 -10.03 12.32
N TRP A 50 -8.32 -9.49 11.46
CA TRP A 50 -8.46 -8.13 10.92
C TRP A 50 -8.98 -8.08 9.48
N ALA A 51 -9.38 -9.22 8.91
CA ALA A 51 -9.86 -9.28 7.54
C ALA A 51 -11.15 -8.45 7.37
N LEU A 52 -11.13 -7.55 6.38
CA LEU A 52 -12.32 -6.78 6.03
C LEU A 52 -13.39 -7.68 5.38
N PRO A 53 -14.69 -7.35 5.54
CA PRO A 53 -15.79 -8.04 4.86
C PRO A 53 -15.57 -8.16 3.34
N GLY A 54 -16.01 -9.27 2.73
CA GLY A 54 -15.74 -9.55 1.32
C GLY A 54 -16.20 -8.47 0.33
N PHE A 55 -17.28 -7.74 0.62
CA PHE A 55 -17.84 -6.73 -0.28
C PHE A 55 -17.00 -5.44 -0.39
N VAL A 56 -16.09 -5.16 0.57
CA VAL A 56 -15.23 -3.95 0.54
C VAL A 56 -13.85 -4.21 -0.07
N ARG A 57 -13.56 -5.47 -0.37
CA ARG A 57 -12.26 -5.95 -0.86
C ARG A 57 -11.90 -5.48 -2.27
N GLY A 58 -12.87 -4.93 -2.99
CA GLY A 58 -12.71 -4.49 -4.37
C GLY A 58 -12.52 -5.66 -5.35
N PRO A 59 -12.61 -5.39 -6.66
CA PRO A 59 -12.33 -6.39 -7.66
C PRO A 59 -10.84 -6.65 -7.83
N VAL A 60 -10.49 -7.84 -8.31
CA VAL A 60 -9.12 -8.21 -8.66
C VAL A 60 -8.88 -7.92 -10.16
N PRO A 61 -7.70 -7.39 -10.56
CA PRO A 61 -7.37 -7.16 -11.96
C PRO A 61 -7.37 -8.44 -12.80
N THR A 62 -7.86 -8.36 -14.03
CA THR A 62 -7.70 -9.43 -15.04
C THR A 62 -6.23 -9.49 -15.51
N GLY A 63 -5.58 -10.65 -15.38
CA GLY A 63 -4.30 -10.94 -16.05
C GLY A 63 -3.01 -10.48 -15.37
N ASP A 64 -3.09 -9.86 -14.20
CA ASP A 64 -1.94 -9.50 -13.36
C ASP A 64 -1.76 -10.61 -12.30
N PRO A 65 -0.55 -11.12 -11.99
CA PRO A 65 -0.35 -11.84 -10.73
C PRO A 65 -0.89 -10.94 -9.60
N PRO A 66 -1.51 -11.46 -8.53
CA PRO A 66 -2.18 -10.61 -7.56
C PRO A 66 -1.15 -9.77 -6.81
N VAL A 67 -0.92 -8.57 -7.32
CA VAL A 67 -0.11 -7.52 -6.71
C VAL A 67 -0.85 -6.89 -5.53
N THR A 68 -2.10 -7.30 -5.28
CA THR A 68 -2.85 -6.96 -4.08
C THR A 68 -2.70 -8.05 -3.03
N ARG A 69 -2.58 -7.63 -1.76
CA ARG A 69 -2.52 -8.52 -0.59
C ARG A 69 -3.64 -9.55 -0.62
N ARG A 70 -3.28 -10.84 -0.50
CA ARG A 70 -4.24 -11.95 -0.50
C ARG A 70 -4.96 -11.99 0.83
N LEU A 71 -6.02 -11.21 0.94
CA LEU A 71 -6.62 -10.97 2.26
C LEU A 71 -7.72 -12.04 2.57
N GLY A 72 -7.75 -13.21 1.92
CA GLY A 72 -8.90 -14.15 1.93
C GLY A 72 -9.45 -14.48 0.53
N GLU A 73 -10.73 -14.83 0.41
CA GLU A 73 -11.37 -15.22 -0.87
C GLU A 73 -11.24 -14.11 -1.94
N ARG A 74 -11.04 -14.53 -3.20
CA ARG A 74 -10.85 -13.62 -4.34
C ARG A 74 -12.16 -12.91 -4.67
N GLY A 75 -12.12 -11.58 -4.72
CA GLY A 75 -13.24 -10.76 -5.18
C GLY A 75 -13.53 -10.92 -6.67
N ARG A 76 -14.62 -10.33 -7.14
CA ARG A 76 -15.01 -10.30 -8.57
C ARG A 76 -13.85 -9.79 -9.45
N VAL A 77 -13.69 -10.32 -10.65
CA VAL A 77 -12.65 -9.84 -11.59
C VAL A 77 -13.14 -8.57 -12.28
N ALA A 78 -12.26 -7.58 -12.47
CA ALA A 78 -12.56 -6.39 -13.27
C ALA A 78 -11.38 -5.96 -14.14
N ALA A 79 -11.68 -5.22 -15.20
CA ALA A 79 -10.67 -4.55 -16.01
C ALA A 79 -10.11 -3.35 -15.24
N PHE A 80 -8.79 -3.35 -15.05
CA PHE A 80 -8.03 -2.21 -14.55
C PHE A 80 -7.09 -1.73 -15.65
N GLU A 81 -6.51 -0.55 -15.44
CA GLU A 81 -5.40 -0.09 -16.26
C GLU A 81 -4.28 -1.15 -16.34
N PRO A 82 -3.84 -1.57 -17.55
CA PRO A 82 -2.86 -2.64 -17.71
C PRO A 82 -1.47 -2.33 -17.17
N ARG A 83 -1.13 -1.04 -17.03
CA ARG A 83 0.18 -0.56 -16.58
C ARG A 83 0.01 0.47 -15.46
N PRO A 84 -0.42 0.03 -14.27
CA PRO A 84 -0.53 0.93 -13.13
C PRO A 84 0.86 1.45 -12.74
N GLN A 85 0.92 2.68 -12.22
CA GLN A 85 2.14 3.24 -11.66
C GLN A 85 2.34 2.71 -10.23
N LEU A 86 3.48 2.05 -9.97
CA LEU A 86 3.91 1.72 -8.61
C LEU A 86 4.78 2.85 -8.07
N ALA A 87 4.59 3.21 -6.81
CA ALA A 87 5.39 4.21 -6.12
C ALA A 87 5.65 3.82 -4.68
N VAL A 88 6.81 4.23 -4.14
CA VAL A 88 7.19 4.01 -2.75
C VAL A 88 7.17 5.34 -2.02
N LEU A 89 6.45 5.41 -0.91
CA LEU A 89 6.50 6.53 0.02
C LEU A 89 7.64 6.28 1.01
N THR A 90 8.57 7.23 1.11
CA THR A 90 9.73 7.13 2.00
C THR A 90 9.83 8.32 2.96
N THR A 91 10.41 8.06 4.12
CA THR A 91 10.77 9.07 5.13
C THR A 91 12.28 9.06 5.38
N ARG A 92 12.78 10.00 6.21
CA ARG A 92 14.21 10.03 6.56
C ARG A 92 14.62 8.87 7.47
N GLY A 93 13.72 8.42 8.34
CA GLY A 93 13.95 7.29 9.23
C GLY A 93 12.69 6.47 9.47
N ASP A 94 12.76 5.60 10.48
CA ASP A 94 11.69 4.66 10.87
C ASP A 94 11.38 4.76 12.37
N ARG A 95 11.14 5.98 12.85
CA ARG A 95 10.79 6.24 14.26
C ARG A 95 9.33 6.69 14.34
N PRO A 96 8.71 6.73 15.53
CA PRO A 96 7.31 7.16 15.67
C PRO A 96 6.96 8.50 15.01
N VAL A 97 7.89 9.47 15.04
CA VAL A 97 7.71 10.75 14.33
C VAL A 97 7.70 10.58 12.81
N ASP A 98 8.57 9.72 12.28
CA ASP A 98 8.64 9.42 10.85
C ASP A 98 7.36 8.69 10.39
N TRP A 99 6.80 7.80 11.22
CA TRP A 99 5.52 7.13 10.94
C TRP A 99 4.35 8.10 10.88
N LEU A 100 4.31 9.09 11.77
CA LEU A 100 3.28 10.13 11.75
C LEU A 100 3.38 10.96 10.46
N CYS A 101 4.58 11.42 10.13
CA CYS A 101 4.84 12.15 8.88
C CYS A 101 4.46 11.31 7.65
N ALA A 102 4.76 10.01 7.66
CA ALA A 102 4.36 9.08 6.60
C ALA A 102 2.84 8.98 6.47
N GLY A 103 2.12 8.89 7.59
CA GLY A 103 0.65 8.86 7.62
C GLY A 103 0.01 10.14 7.05
N GLN A 104 0.52 11.30 7.46
CA GLN A 104 0.07 12.60 6.94
C GLN A 104 0.37 12.74 5.44
N ALA A 105 1.59 12.37 5.01
CA ALA A 105 1.97 12.38 3.61
C ALA A 105 1.07 11.45 2.78
N LEU A 106 0.82 10.24 3.28
CA LEU A 106 -0.04 9.25 2.65
C LEU A 106 -1.45 9.80 2.44
N GLU A 107 -2.07 10.38 3.46
CA GLU A 107 -3.39 11.01 3.35
C GLU A 107 -3.43 12.01 2.19
N ARG A 108 -2.46 12.94 2.13
CA ARG A 108 -2.42 13.96 1.08
C ARG A 108 -2.21 13.37 -0.30
N VAL A 109 -1.36 12.35 -0.42
CA VAL A 109 -1.16 11.61 -1.67
C VAL A 109 -2.48 10.96 -2.11
N LEU A 110 -3.18 10.28 -1.22
CA LEU A 110 -4.43 9.59 -1.54
C LEU A 110 -5.56 10.57 -1.91
N LEU A 111 -5.69 11.68 -1.19
CA LEU A 111 -6.66 12.73 -1.53
C LEU A 111 -6.35 13.37 -2.88
N THR A 112 -5.07 13.66 -3.15
CA THR A 112 -4.62 14.18 -4.45
C THR A 112 -4.90 13.16 -5.56
N ALA A 113 -4.58 11.88 -5.36
CA ALA A 113 -4.87 10.80 -6.30
C ALA A 113 -6.37 10.72 -6.62
N THR A 114 -7.20 10.77 -5.59
CA THR A 114 -8.66 10.73 -5.70
C THR A 114 -9.21 11.91 -6.49
N ALA A 115 -8.68 13.11 -6.27
CA ALA A 115 -9.05 14.31 -7.03
C ALA A 115 -8.73 14.17 -8.54
N HIS A 116 -7.72 13.39 -8.88
CA HIS A 116 -7.36 13.03 -10.25
C HIS A 116 -8.08 11.77 -10.78
N GLY A 117 -9.04 11.22 -10.03
CA GLY A 117 -9.80 10.02 -10.42
C GLY A 117 -8.99 8.72 -10.37
N LEU A 118 -7.83 8.71 -9.71
CA LEU A 118 -7.01 7.51 -9.56
C LEU A 118 -7.57 6.60 -8.47
N SER A 119 -7.62 5.30 -8.77
CA SER A 119 -7.75 4.24 -7.78
C SER A 119 -6.39 3.91 -7.17
N THR A 120 -6.40 3.56 -5.87
CA THR A 120 -5.19 3.25 -5.12
C THR A 120 -5.30 1.91 -4.41
N SER A 121 -4.18 1.18 -4.32
CA SER A 121 -4.06 -0.04 -3.52
C SER A 121 -2.64 -0.18 -2.98
N PHE A 122 -2.44 -1.04 -1.98
CA PHE A 122 -1.19 -1.13 -1.24
C PHE A 122 -0.55 -2.53 -1.31
N LEU A 123 0.78 -2.56 -1.34
CA LEU A 123 1.60 -3.76 -1.26
C LEU A 123 2.33 -3.74 0.08
N ASN A 124 1.70 -4.25 1.13
CA ASN A 124 2.25 -4.17 2.49
C ASN A 124 3.12 -5.38 2.85
N GLN A 125 3.03 -6.48 2.11
CA GLN A 125 3.71 -7.75 2.44
C GLN A 125 5.23 -7.58 2.56
N PRO A 126 5.92 -6.88 1.63
CA PRO A 126 7.33 -6.58 1.82
C PRO A 126 7.63 -5.92 3.18
N LEU A 127 6.82 -4.93 3.56
CA LEU A 127 7.03 -4.10 4.76
C LEU A 127 6.72 -4.84 6.07
N ASP A 128 5.95 -5.93 5.99
CA ASP A 128 5.61 -6.78 7.13
C ASP A 128 6.75 -7.77 7.48
N LEU A 129 7.70 -8.00 6.58
CA LEU A 129 8.86 -8.84 6.86
C LEU A 129 9.81 -8.13 7.85
N ARG A 130 10.17 -8.83 8.94
CA ARG A 130 11.12 -8.33 9.96
C ARG A 130 12.47 -7.97 9.34
N ASP A 131 12.88 -8.72 8.32
CA ASP A 131 14.11 -8.49 7.57
C ASP A 131 14.05 -7.22 6.72
N MET A 132 12.88 -6.79 6.23
CA MET A 132 12.79 -5.57 5.42
C MET A 132 12.91 -4.31 6.29
N ARG A 133 12.40 -4.34 7.54
CA ARG A 133 12.59 -3.25 8.52
C ARG A 133 14.04 -3.14 9.00
N ARG A 134 14.78 -4.26 9.08
CA ARG A 134 16.19 -4.29 9.52
C ARG A 134 17.19 -4.14 8.38
N ARG A 135 16.85 -4.57 7.17
CA ARG A 135 17.65 -4.29 5.99
C ARG A 135 17.58 -2.81 5.72
N SER A 136 18.64 -2.10 6.07
CA SER A 136 19.08 -1.00 5.21
C SER A 136 19.44 -1.60 3.84
N ASP A 137 18.44 -1.97 3.03
CA ASP A 137 18.61 -2.25 1.60
C ASP A 137 19.52 -1.14 1.04
N PRO A 138 20.64 -1.47 0.38
CA PRO A 138 21.51 -0.51 -0.28
C PRO A 138 20.77 0.41 -1.28
N ARG A 139 19.56 0.02 -1.72
CA ARG A 139 18.62 0.82 -2.53
C ARG A 139 17.91 1.93 -1.73
N HIS A 140 17.96 1.93 -0.40
CA HIS A 140 17.48 2.99 0.51
C HIS A 140 18.27 4.30 0.47
N ARG A 141 19.10 4.50 -0.55
CA ARG A 141 19.73 5.81 -0.85
C ARG A 141 18.71 6.95 -1.01
N ARG A 142 17.41 6.64 -1.10
CA ARG A 142 16.30 7.58 -1.23
C ARG A 142 15.35 7.63 0.00
N GLY A 143 15.77 7.09 1.15
CA GLY A 143 15.01 7.11 2.41
C GLY A 143 14.49 5.74 2.86
N HIS A 144 13.83 5.71 4.02
CA HIS A 144 13.22 4.52 4.61
C HIS A 144 11.79 4.30 4.04
N PRO A 145 11.47 3.15 3.43
CA PRO A 145 10.15 2.85 2.89
C PRO A 145 9.11 2.74 3.99
N GLN A 146 8.00 3.45 3.81
CA GLN A 146 6.88 3.45 4.74
C GLN A 146 5.64 2.82 4.13
N MET A 147 5.42 3.00 2.82
CA MET A 147 4.29 2.43 2.08
C MET A 147 4.67 2.16 0.62
N ILE A 148 4.11 1.10 0.04
CA ILE A 148 4.18 0.83 -1.41
C ILE A 148 2.77 0.96 -1.98
N ILE A 149 2.60 1.86 -2.95
CA ILE A 149 1.32 2.33 -3.46
C ILE A 149 1.22 2.04 -4.95
N ARG A 150 0.20 1.31 -5.35
CA ARG A 150 -0.22 1.15 -6.75
C ARG A 150 -1.26 2.22 -7.07
N LEU A 151 -1.00 2.98 -8.14
CA LEU A 151 -1.83 4.07 -8.64
C LEU A 151 -2.28 3.73 -10.07
N GLY A 152 -3.56 3.81 -10.37
CA GLY A 152 -4.06 3.61 -11.73
C GLY A 152 -5.55 3.79 -11.82
N TYR A 153 -6.12 3.56 -13.00
CA TYR A 153 -7.57 3.65 -13.19
C TYR A 153 -8.26 2.29 -12.99
N GLY A 154 -9.41 2.33 -12.34
CA GLY A 154 -10.19 1.14 -12.00
C GLY A 154 -11.62 1.47 -11.59
N PRO A 155 -12.48 0.46 -11.45
CA PRO A 155 -13.86 0.64 -11.08
C PRO A 155 -14.00 1.14 -9.63
N LEU A 156 -15.04 1.95 -9.39
CA LEU A 156 -15.40 2.38 -8.04
C LEU A 156 -15.78 1.18 -7.17
N VAL A 157 -15.32 1.22 -5.91
CA VAL A 157 -15.62 0.20 -4.89
C VAL A 157 -16.48 0.81 -3.78
N PRO A 158 -17.36 0.01 -3.14
CA PRO A 158 -18.10 0.47 -1.97
C PRO A 158 -17.17 0.99 -0.87
N ARG A 159 -17.65 2.01 -0.13
CA ARG A 159 -16.90 2.55 1.01
C ARG A 159 -16.75 1.48 2.09
N ALA A 160 -15.55 1.33 2.60
CA ALA A 160 -15.32 0.50 3.77
C ALA A 160 -16.04 1.08 5.00
N PRO A 161 -16.65 0.25 5.86
CA PRO A 161 -17.32 0.73 7.07
C PRO A 161 -16.33 1.48 7.97
N ARG A 162 -16.86 2.44 8.72
CA ARG A 162 -16.13 3.22 9.73
C ARG A 162 -16.91 3.14 11.04
N ARG A 163 -16.17 3.09 12.16
CA ARG A 163 -16.80 3.21 13.48
C ARG A 163 -17.46 4.60 13.59
N PRO A 164 -18.62 4.71 14.24
CA PRO A 164 -19.22 6.02 14.51
C PRO A 164 -18.30 6.84 15.42
N ALA A 165 -18.33 8.17 15.29
CA ALA A 165 -17.44 9.07 16.04
C ALA A 165 -17.62 8.93 17.56
N THR A 166 -18.82 8.61 18.02
CA THR A 166 -19.15 8.37 19.43
C THR A 166 -18.37 7.22 20.05
N ASP A 167 -17.89 6.26 19.25
CA ASP A 167 -17.14 5.11 19.75
C ASP A 167 -15.66 5.41 20.02
N ILE A 168 -15.18 6.58 19.57
CA ILE A 168 -13.76 6.95 19.57
C ILE A 168 -13.48 8.31 20.22
N HIS A 169 -14.51 9.10 20.53
CA HIS A 169 -14.37 10.36 21.25
C HIS A 169 -14.68 10.11 22.73
N HIS A 170 -13.64 10.13 23.56
CA HIS A 170 -13.81 10.29 25.00
C HIS A 170 -13.85 11.79 25.28
N THR A 171 -15.03 12.29 25.67
CA THR A 171 -15.22 13.71 26.02
C THR A 171 -14.74 13.95 27.44
#